data_AF-A0A1I8BHZ9-F1
#
_entry.id   AF-A0A1I8BHZ9-F1
#
_cell.length_a   1.000
_cell.length_b   1.000
_cell.length_c   1.000
_cell.angle_alpha   90.00
_cell.angle_beta   90.00
_cell.angle_gamma   90.00
#
_symmetry.space_group_name_H-M   'P 1'
#
loop_
_entity.id
_entity.type
_entity.pdbx_description
1 polymer ?
#
loop_
_entity_poly.entity_id
_entity_poly.type
_entity_poly.pdbx_seq_one_letter_code
_entity_poly.pdbx_strand_id
1 'polypeptide(L)'
;MYFTQQIQLLWKNKFKIKIEDLIISLTGKELKGFENPAKSNSIFFTSWDGKLFLKSVNKNELDYFLKENGEYYSENEKNYFKGGIHDYFEYFKNGEEKSFLPQLFGFFKFEEKGNSYYFFIRNGLFPNNIPCLDYIFDLKGASYHRWREDEDKKKGEKENKNKENLEENKENKVIVYKELDFVRFKVEERKGKFPNGILLESKHYKEITETLKKDSSFLANYKIVDYSLLLGIVKNDGGEYKDYTNAQIKSYPAKCRNCYEIGENREQNLIIFVGIIDVLQSFNFTKILEFLWKITFIFPIYKAFPINIKQYQCSIIPPNQYQERFNDYIKTIIFKEEENEKKKIK
;
A
#
# COMPACT_ATOMS: atom_id res chain seq x y z
N MET A 1 -22.34 3.08 11.24
CA MET A 1 -20.93 2.70 11.48
C MET A 1 -20.92 1.32 12.11
N TYR A 2 -20.06 0.41 11.67
CA TYR A 2 -19.90 -0.92 12.28
C TYR A 2 -18.87 -0.86 13.43
N PHE A 3 -19.03 -1.69 14.48
CA PHE A 3 -18.08 -1.88 15.59
C PHE A 3 -17.65 -0.61 16.35
N THR A 4 -18.59 0.31 16.57
CA THR A 4 -18.32 1.65 17.11
C THR A 4 -17.54 1.64 18.43
N GLN A 5 -17.87 0.77 19.38
CA GLN A 5 -17.22 0.76 20.72
C GLN A 5 -15.77 0.25 20.66
N GLN A 6 -15.50 -0.83 19.93
CA GLN A 6 -14.17 -1.45 19.86
C GLN A 6 -13.19 -0.57 19.08
N ILE A 7 -13.66 0.02 17.98
CA ILE A 7 -12.86 0.94 17.18
C ILE A 7 -12.55 2.21 17.99
N GLN A 8 -13.49 2.72 18.78
CA GLN A 8 -13.25 3.83 19.71
C GLN A 8 -12.21 3.48 20.79
N LEU A 9 -12.11 2.23 21.25
CA LEU A 9 -11.05 1.80 22.16
C LEU A 9 -9.66 1.88 21.50
N LEU A 10 -9.54 1.50 20.22
CA LEU A 10 -8.28 1.69 19.48
C LEU A 10 -7.95 3.16 19.30
N TRP A 11 -8.94 3.99 18.97
CA TRP A 11 -8.74 5.44 18.87
C TRP A 11 -8.15 6.02 20.14
N LYS A 12 -8.75 5.69 21.29
CA LYS A 12 -8.32 6.21 22.60
C LYS A 12 -6.96 5.68 23.04
N ASN A 13 -6.78 4.35 22.96
CA ASN A 13 -5.65 3.69 23.63
C ASN A 13 -4.41 3.53 22.74
N LYS A 14 -4.57 3.54 21.41
CA LYS A 14 -3.47 3.27 20.46
C LYS A 14 -3.27 4.40 19.45
N PHE A 15 -4.29 4.78 18.71
CA PHE A 15 -4.14 5.76 17.62
C PHE A 15 -4.11 7.22 18.11
N LYS A 16 -4.51 7.47 19.36
CA LYS A 16 -4.57 8.80 20.00
C LYS A 16 -5.44 9.77 19.19
N ILE A 17 -6.60 9.28 18.74
CA ILE A 17 -7.56 10.03 17.91
C ILE A 17 -8.79 10.40 18.73
N LYS A 18 -9.23 11.65 18.57
CA LYS A 18 -10.49 12.14 19.11
C LYS A 18 -11.57 12.07 18.05
N ILE A 19 -12.80 11.77 18.47
CA ILE A 19 -13.93 11.65 17.53
C ILE A 19 -14.25 13.01 16.88
N GLU A 20 -14.05 14.10 17.62
CA GLU A 20 -14.24 15.47 17.14
C GLU A 20 -13.31 15.77 15.95
N ASP A 21 -12.05 15.35 16.04
CA ASP A 21 -11.06 15.53 14.97
C ASP A 21 -11.46 14.76 13.70
N LEU A 22 -12.00 13.55 13.86
CA LEU A 22 -12.51 12.75 12.74
C LEU A 22 -13.73 13.43 12.09
N ILE A 23 -14.68 13.92 12.89
CA ILE A 23 -15.87 14.61 12.38
C ILE A 23 -15.44 15.85 11.60
N ILE A 24 -14.59 16.71 12.17
CA ILE A 24 -14.10 17.92 11.50
C ILE A 24 -13.40 17.58 10.17
N SER A 25 -12.57 16.54 10.16
CA SER A 25 -11.86 16.12 8.94
C SER A 25 -12.83 15.59 7.87
N LEU A 26 -13.91 14.91 8.26
CA LEU A 26 -14.89 14.34 7.32
C LEU A 26 -15.93 15.34 6.82
N THR A 27 -16.34 16.30 7.66
CA THR A 27 -17.49 17.17 7.37
C THR A 27 -17.14 18.64 7.22
N GLY A 28 -15.94 19.06 7.62
CA GLY A 28 -15.54 20.47 7.59
C GLY A 28 -15.53 21.09 6.20
N LYS A 29 -15.23 20.28 5.17
CA LYS A 29 -15.36 20.60 3.73
C LYS A 29 -15.65 19.32 2.96
N GLU A 30 -16.05 19.47 1.70
CA GLU A 30 -16.30 18.36 0.79
C GLU A 30 -15.08 17.44 0.65
N LEU A 31 -15.35 16.14 0.59
CA LEU A 31 -14.33 15.12 0.36
C LEU A 31 -13.79 15.22 -1.07
N LYS A 32 -12.46 15.12 -1.22
CA LYS A 32 -11.83 15.14 -2.54
C LYS A 32 -11.83 13.73 -3.10
N GLY A 33 -12.62 13.50 -4.14
CA GLY A 33 -12.60 12.25 -4.89
C GLY A 33 -11.36 12.15 -5.78
N PHE A 34 -10.84 10.95 -5.98
CA PHE A 34 -9.87 10.66 -7.03
C PHE A 34 -10.24 9.37 -7.75
N GLU A 35 -10.21 9.42 -9.07
CA GLU A 35 -10.41 8.23 -9.89
C GLU A 35 -9.23 7.28 -9.70
N ASN A 36 -9.54 5.99 -9.53
CA ASN A 36 -8.52 4.96 -9.48
C ASN A 36 -7.87 4.81 -10.86
N PRO A 37 -6.55 5.00 -11.01
CA PRO A 37 -5.88 4.67 -12.25
C PRO A 37 -5.79 3.15 -12.52
N ALA A 38 -6.23 2.27 -11.60
CA ALA A 38 -6.07 0.81 -11.72
C ALA A 38 -7.39 0.01 -11.82
N LYS A 39 -7.25 -1.27 -12.21
CA LYS A 39 -8.27 -2.29 -12.59
C LYS A 39 -9.48 -2.51 -11.66
N SER A 40 -9.53 -1.97 -10.44
CA SER A 40 -10.68 -2.15 -9.55
C SER A 40 -11.60 -0.93 -9.61
N ASN A 41 -12.91 -1.15 -9.75
CA ASN A 41 -13.96 -0.12 -9.64
C ASN A 41 -14.10 0.43 -8.20
N SER A 42 -12.99 0.52 -7.47
CA SER A 42 -12.93 1.08 -6.13
C SER A 42 -12.95 2.60 -6.22
N ILE A 43 -13.87 3.20 -5.47
CA ILE A 43 -14.01 4.64 -5.28
C ILE A 43 -13.12 5.05 -4.12
N PHE A 44 -12.45 6.18 -4.26
CA PHE A 44 -11.58 6.71 -3.23
C PHE A 44 -11.86 8.18 -2.95
N PHE A 45 -11.73 8.56 -1.68
CA PHE A 45 -11.80 9.93 -1.23
C PHE A 45 -10.69 10.25 -0.23
N THR A 46 -10.28 11.51 -0.18
CA THR A 46 -9.51 12.07 0.92
C THR A 46 -10.28 13.18 1.63
N SER A 47 -10.07 13.29 2.94
CA SER A 47 -10.51 14.48 3.68
C SER A 47 -9.84 15.74 3.13
N TRP A 48 -10.49 16.88 3.31
CA TRP A 48 -9.99 18.18 2.87
C TRP A 48 -8.62 18.54 3.45
N ASP A 49 -8.31 18.05 4.66
CA ASP A 49 -7.04 18.24 5.35
C ASP A 49 -6.00 17.14 5.04
N GLY A 50 -6.35 16.16 4.21
CA GLY A 50 -5.49 15.04 3.82
C GLY A 50 -5.24 13.99 4.91
N LYS A 51 -5.79 14.14 6.12
CA LYS A 51 -5.54 13.21 7.24
C LYS A 51 -6.27 11.89 7.11
N LEU A 52 -7.38 11.83 6.37
CA LEU A 52 -8.21 10.64 6.23
C LEU A 52 -8.26 10.19 4.79
N PHE A 53 -8.23 8.88 4.62
CA PHE A 53 -8.41 8.20 3.35
C PHE A 53 -9.61 7.26 3.45
N LEU A 54 -10.54 7.40 2.52
CA LEU A 54 -11.73 6.59 2.43
C LEU A 54 -11.64 5.75 1.16
N LYS A 55 -11.92 4.46 1.28
CA LYS A 55 -11.92 3.53 0.14
C LYS A 55 -13.18 2.70 0.16
N SER A 56 -13.82 2.59 -1.00
CA SER A 56 -14.93 1.66 -1.17
C SER A 56 -14.43 0.23 -1.12
N VAL A 57 -15.14 -0.64 -0.43
CA VAL A 57 -14.85 -2.07 -0.30
C VAL A 57 -16.06 -2.87 -0.77
N ASN A 58 -15.83 -4.05 -1.37
CA ASN A 58 -16.95 -4.93 -1.71
C ASN A 58 -17.59 -5.45 -0.42
N LYS A 59 -18.93 -5.60 -0.40
CA LYS A 59 -19.65 -6.20 0.73
C LYS A 59 -19.05 -7.52 1.19
N ASN A 60 -18.67 -8.41 0.26
CA ASN A 60 -18.10 -9.72 0.59
C ASN A 60 -16.71 -9.62 1.25
N GLU A 61 -15.87 -8.69 0.79
CA GLU A 61 -14.56 -8.42 1.40
C GLU A 61 -14.73 -7.84 2.80
N LEU A 62 -15.67 -6.90 2.94
CA LEU A 62 -16.00 -6.30 4.23
C LEU A 62 -16.56 -7.36 5.18
N ASP A 63 -17.54 -8.15 4.75
CA ASP A 63 -18.14 -9.22 5.54
C ASP A 63 -17.08 -10.24 5.96
N TYR A 64 -16.14 -10.60 5.08
CA TYR A 64 -15.03 -11.50 5.43
C TYR A 64 -14.10 -10.90 6.48
N PHE A 65 -13.76 -9.61 6.37
CA PHE A 65 -12.90 -8.94 7.34
C PHE A 65 -13.61 -8.77 8.70
N LEU A 66 -14.92 -8.53 8.68
CA LEU A 66 -15.72 -8.29 9.87
C LEU A 66 -16.22 -9.58 10.55
N LYS A 67 -16.23 -10.75 9.88
CA LYS A 67 -16.81 -12.00 10.39
C LYS A 67 -15.84 -13.17 10.38
N GLU A 68 -16.08 -14.12 11.26
CA GLU A 68 -15.59 -15.49 11.16
C GLU A 68 -16.77 -16.40 10.77
N ASN A 69 -16.63 -17.20 9.71
CA ASN A 69 -17.49 -18.35 9.38
C ASN A 69 -19.03 -18.17 9.45
N GLY A 70 -19.56 -16.99 9.13
CA GLY A 70 -21.00 -16.81 8.90
C GLY A 70 -21.88 -16.63 10.15
N GLU A 71 -21.31 -16.59 11.35
CA GLU A 71 -22.07 -16.22 12.54
C GLU A 71 -22.02 -14.70 12.74
N TYR A 72 -23.19 -14.07 12.67
CA TYR A 72 -23.35 -12.70 13.19
C TYR A 72 -23.35 -12.75 14.70
N TYR A 73 -22.86 -11.65 15.29
CA TYR A 73 -23.32 -11.13 16.58
C TYR A 73 -24.67 -11.70 17.00
N SER A 74 -24.66 -12.54 18.04
CA SER A 74 -25.83 -12.75 18.88
C SER A 74 -25.84 -11.60 19.89
N GLU A 75 -26.89 -10.77 19.90
CA GLU A 75 -27.09 -9.73 20.93
C GLU A 75 -27.07 -10.30 22.36
N ASN A 76 -27.29 -11.60 22.51
CA ASN A 76 -27.33 -12.29 23.79
C ASN A 76 -25.94 -12.70 24.31
N GLU A 77 -24.88 -12.61 23.51
CA GLU A 77 -23.51 -12.92 23.92
C GLU A 77 -22.58 -11.72 23.67
N LYS A 78 -22.63 -10.75 24.59
CA LYS A 78 -21.87 -9.49 24.54
C LYS A 78 -20.33 -9.62 24.50
N ASN A 79 -19.74 -10.82 24.42
CA ASN A 79 -18.33 -11.04 24.76
C ASN A 79 -17.44 -11.79 23.74
N TYR A 80 -17.88 -12.07 22.50
CA TYR A 80 -16.98 -12.67 21.51
C TYR A 80 -16.81 -11.79 20.27
N PHE A 81 -15.84 -10.89 20.35
CA PHE A 81 -15.25 -10.24 19.18
C PHE A 81 -14.38 -11.29 18.47
N LYS A 82 -14.71 -11.67 17.23
CA LYS A 82 -13.98 -12.67 16.44
C LYS A 82 -13.92 -12.23 14.96
N GLY A 83 -13.01 -12.82 14.19
CA GLY A 83 -12.75 -12.47 12.78
C GLY A 83 -11.67 -11.40 12.60
N GLY A 84 -11.39 -11.02 11.34
CA GLY A 84 -10.23 -10.18 10.99
C GLY A 84 -10.13 -8.84 11.73
N ILE A 85 -11.26 -8.23 12.09
CA ILE A 85 -11.29 -7.00 12.89
C ILE A 85 -10.89 -7.22 14.37
N HIS A 86 -11.21 -8.39 14.95
CA HIS A 86 -10.75 -8.78 16.29
C HIS A 86 -9.25 -8.98 16.32
N ASP A 87 -8.77 -9.71 15.34
CA ASP A 87 -7.37 -10.01 15.18
C ASP A 87 -6.53 -8.75 14.93
N TYR A 88 -7.02 -7.85 14.09
CA TYR A 88 -6.45 -6.53 13.91
C TYR A 88 -6.37 -5.77 15.26
N PHE A 89 -7.44 -5.80 16.05
CA PHE A 89 -7.45 -5.16 17.36
C PHE A 89 -6.41 -5.77 18.31
N GLU A 90 -6.35 -7.10 18.42
CA GLU A 90 -5.39 -7.79 19.28
C GLU A 90 -3.95 -7.54 18.82
N TYR A 91 -3.71 -7.47 17.50
CA TYR A 91 -2.41 -7.11 16.94
C TYR A 91 -1.96 -5.73 17.39
N PHE A 92 -2.84 -4.72 17.34
CA PHE A 92 -2.51 -3.36 17.80
C PHE A 92 -2.48 -3.23 19.32
N LYS A 93 -3.30 -3.99 20.05
CA LYS A 93 -3.33 -4.01 21.52
C LYS A 93 -2.04 -4.57 22.10
N ASN A 94 -1.63 -5.74 21.61
CA ASN A 94 -0.47 -6.49 22.11
C ASN A 94 0.84 -6.10 21.41
N GLY A 95 0.76 -5.34 20.32
CA GLY A 95 1.93 -4.87 19.56
C GLY A 95 2.61 -3.62 20.13
N GLU A 96 3.92 -3.53 19.87
CA GLU A 96 4.72 -2.31 19.95
C GLU A 96 4.12 -1.16 19.12
N GLU A 97 4.40 0.09 19.48
CA GLU A 97 3.85 1.32 18.85
C GLU A 97 4.23 1.53 17.37
N LYS A 98 4.97 0.60 16.77
CA LYS A 98 5.51 0.71 15.41
C LYS A 98 4.92 -0.38 14.53
N SER A 99 3.93 0.00 13.73
CA SER A 99 3.36 -0.81 12.64
C SER A 99 3.16 0.09 11.42
N PHE A 100 3.32 -0.48 10.24
CA PHE A 100 3.03 0.13 8.95
C PHE A 100 1.64 -0.26 8.41
N LEU A 101 0.88 -1.10 9.12
CA LEU A 101 -0.51 -1.38 8.76
C LEU A 101 -1.36 -0.10 8.84
N PRO A 102 -2.37 0.04 7.98
CA PRO A 102 -3.24 1.21 8.01
C PRO A 102 -4.01 1.23 9.32
N GLN A 103 -4.15 2.42 9.90
CA GLN A 103 -4.96 2.65 11.09
C GLN A 103 -6.41 2.79 10.67
N LEU A 104 -7.20 1.75 10.92
CA LEU A 104 -8.60 1.69 10.52
C LEU A 104 -9.44 2.48 11.53
N PHE A 105 -10.06 3.54 11.05
CA PHE A 105 -10.88 4.41 11.88
C PHE A 105 -12.36 4.05 11.82
N GLY A 106 -12.83 3.33 10.82
CA GLY A 106 -14.23 2.90 10.86
C GLY A 106 -14.70 2.31 9.56
N PHE A 107 -15.84 1.62 9.64
CA PHE A 107 -16.53 1.03 8.50
C PHE A 107 -17.93 1.61 8.42
N PHE A 108 -18.33 2.01 7.21
CA PHE A 108 -19.54 2.76 6.95
C PHE A 108 -20.31 2.11 5.80
N LYS A 109 -21.62 2.06 5.95
CA LYS A 109 -22.56 1.74 4.88
C LYS A 109 -23.27 3.04 4.54
N PHE A 110 -23.29 3.37 3.25
CA PHE A 110 -24.03 4.49 2.69
C PHE A 110 -25.08 3.92 1.73
N GLU A 111 -26.32 4.39 1.82
CA GLU A 111 -27.41 3.95 0.96
C GLU A 111 -27.93 5.13 0.15
N GLU A 112 -27.96 4.96 -1.17
CA GLU A 112 -28.49 5.97 -2.09
C GLU A 112 -29.26 5.28 -3.21
N LYS A 113 -30.50 5.73 -3.44
CA LYS A 113 -31.37 5.27 -4.53
C LYS A 113 -31.49 3.73 -4.63
N GLY A 114 -31.54 3.06 -3.47
CA GLY A 114 -31.63 1.59 -3.37
C GLY A 114 -30.29 0.86 -3.50
N ASN A 115 -29.18 1.55 -3.77
CA ASN A 115 -27.84 0.95 -3.80
C ASN A 115 -27.14 1.10 -2.45
N SER A 116 -26.43 0.06 -2.03
CA SER A 116 -25.59 0.08 -0.82
C SER A 116 -24.11 0.19 -1.21
N TYR A 117 -23.43 1.19 -0.67
CA TYR A 117 -22.00 1.42 -0.79
C TYR A 117 -21.33 1.21 0.55
N TYR A 118 -20.17 0.56 0.55
CA TYR A 118 -19.44 0.25 1.77
C TYR A 118 -18.06 0.91 1.72
N PHE A 119 -17.70 1.61 2.79
CA PHE A 119 -16.44 2.32 2.90
C PHE A 119 -15.74 1.95 4.19
N PHE A 120 -14.42 1.92 4.16
CA PHE A 120 -13.62 2.04 5.36
C PHE A 120 -12.85 3.36 5.36
N ILE A 121 -12.62 3.89 6.55
CA ILE A 121 -11.84 5.09 6.80
C ILE A 121 -10.53 4.66 7.44
N ARG A 122 -9.42 5.22 6.98
CA ARG A 122 -8.10 5.04 7.58
C ARG A 122 -7.31 6.34 7.62
N ASN A 123 -6.16 6.33 8.27
CA ASN A 123 -5.19 7.41 8.14
C ASN A 123 -4.74 7.62 6.69
N GLY A 124 -4.62 8.88 6.30
CA GLY A 124 -3.89 9.29 5.10
C GLY A 124 -2.41 9.03 5.30
N LEU A 125 -1.77 8.41 4.29
CA LEU A 125 -0.32 8.18 4.34
C LEU A 125 0.48 9.43 4.01
N PHE A 126 -0.14 10.38 3.30
CA PHE A 126 0.48 11.61 2.80
C PHE A 126 -0.43 12.83 3.04
N PRO A 127 -0.65 13.25 4.30
CA PRO A 127 -1.47 14.41 4.63
C PRO A 127 -0.83 15.73 4.16
N ASN A 128 -1.63 16.79 4.07
CA ASN A 128 -1.19 18.07 3.51
C ASN A 128 -0.02 18.74 4.27
N ASN A 129 0.30 18.27 5.48
CA ASN A 129 1.39 18.80 6.30
C ASN A 129 2.74 18.10 6.09
N ILE A 130 2.84 17.12 5.19
CA ILE A 130 4.14 16.60 4.74
C ILE A 130 4.60 17.33 3.47
N PRO A 131 5.92 17.37 3.18
CA PRO A 131 6.43 17.99 1.95
C PRO A 131 5.82 17.37 0.70
N CYS A 132 5.81 18.14 -0.39
CA CYS A 132 5.44 17.60 -1.69
C CYS A 132 6.32 16.40 -2.03
N LEU A 133 5.70 15.25 -2.30
CA LEU A 133 6.41 14.02 -2.63
C LEU A 133 6.93 14.11 -4.06
N ASP A 134 8.24 13.91 -4.22
CA ASP A 134 8.87 13.80 -5.54
C ASP A 134 8.46 12.50 -6.23
N TYR A 135 8.33 11.41 -5.46
CA TYR A 135 7.92 10.12 -5.98
C TYR A 135 6.98 9.38 -5.03
N ILE A 136 6.03 8.66 -5.61
CA ILE A 136 5.16 7.71 -4.90
C ILE A 136 5.24 6.38 -5.63
N PHE A 137 5.53 5.30 -4.90
CA PHE A 137 5.57 3.94 -5.43
C PHE A 137 4.59 3.01 -4.71
N ASP A 138 3.87 2.20 -5.49
CA ASP A 138 3.07 1.06 -5.03
C ASP A 138 3.84 -0.23 -5.35
N LEU A 139 4.30 -0.94 -4.31
CA LEU A 139 5.24 -2.05 -4.42
C LEU A 139 4.71 -3.32 -3.73
N LYS A 140 4.47 -4.39 -4.49
CA LYS A 140 4.00 -5.74 -4.08
C LYS A 140 5.09 -6.80 -4.16
N GLY A 141 6.20 -6.50 -4.82
CA GLY A 141 7.27 -7.46 -5.13
C GLY A 141 6.92 -8.46 -6.22
N ALA A 142 5.91 -8.18 -7.04
CA ALA A 142 5.59 -8.94 -8.24
C ALA A 142 5.98 -8.16 -9.49
N SER A 143 6.37 -8.85 -10.55
CA SER A 143 6.93 -8.25 -11.77
C SER A 143 6.03 -8.38 -13.02
N TYR A 144 4.93 -9.13 -12.95
CA TYR A 144 4.02 -9.32 -14.10
C TYR A 144 3.01 -8.16 -14.25
N HIS A 145 3.02 -7.46 -15.40
CA HIS A 145 2.18 -6.28 -15.74
C HIS A 145 2.28 -5.12 -14.73
N ARG A 146 3.49 -4.82 -14.24
CA ARG A 146 3.71 -3.76 -13.24
C ARG A 146 4.53 -2.59 -13.80
N TRP A 147 4.26 -2.21 -15.06
CA TRP A 147 4.66 -0.92 -15.63
C TRP A 147 3.49 0.04 -15.60
N ARG A 148 3.73 1.30 -15.24
CA ARG A 148 2.72 2.35 -15.40
C ARG A 148 2.35 2.54 -16.88
N GLU A 149 3.33 2.58 -17.78
CA GLU A 149 3.10 2.80 -19.22
C GLU A 149 2.19 1.73 -19.84
N ASP A 150 2.28 0.47 -19.42
CA ASP A 150 1.39 -0.60 -19.90
C ASP A 150 -0.06 -0.39 -19.45
N GLU A 151 -0.28 0.20 -18.27
CA GLU A 151 -1.62 0.56 -17.81
C GLU A 151 -2.17 1.77 -18.56
N ASP A 152 -1.34 2.80 -18.78
CA ASP A 152 -1.75 3.99 -19.51
C ASP A 152 -1.99 3.68 -21.01
N LYS A 153 -1.25 2.74 -21.63
CA LYS A 153 -1.54 2.21 -22.98
C LYS A 153 -2.86 1.44 -23.04
N LYS A 154 -3.12 0.54 -22.09
CA LYS A 154 -4.40 -0.18 -21.99
C LYS A 154 -5.59 0.75 -21.76
N LYS A 155 -5.38 1.90 -21.11
CA LYS A 155 -6.40 2.96 -20.96
C LYS A 155 -6.62 3.71 -22.26
N GLY A 156 -5.57 4.15 -22.94
CA GLY A 156 -5.69 4.81 -24.25
C GLY A 156 -6.45 3.95 -25.27
N GLU A 157 -6.25 2.63 -25.24
CA GLU A 157 -7.01 1.68 -26.06
C GLU A 157 -8.49 1.54 -25.65
N LYS A 158 -8.83 1.69 -24.37
CA LYS A 158 -10.22 1.66 -23.85
C LYS A 158 -10.95 3.00 -24.01
N GLU A 159 -10.25 4.11 -23.81
CA GLU A 159 -10.73 5.49 -23.91
C GLU A 159 -10.91 5.92 -25.38
N ASN A 160 -10.20 5.29 -26.32
CA ASN A 160 -10.43 5.45 -27.76
C ASN A 160 -11.84 5.02 -28.23
N LYS A 161 -12.70 4.49 -27.35
CA LYS A 161 -14.11 4.23 -27.65
C LYS A 161 -15.07 5.35 -27.25
N ASN A 162 -14.64 6.32 -26.45
CA ASN A 162 -15.44 7.49 -26.04
C ASN A 162 -14.52 8.72 -26.03
N LYS A 163 -14.24 9.26 -27.22
CA LYS A 163 -13.45 10.48 -27.38
C LYS A 163 -14.38 11.65 -27.67
N GLU A 164 -14.63 12.46 -26.65
CA GLU A 164 -14.84 13.91 -26.72
C GLU A 164 -14.93 14.39 -25.24
N ASN A 165 -14.06 15.33 -24.84
CA ASN A 165 -13.97 16.01 -23.52
C ASN A 165 -12.98 15.46 -22.46
N LEU A 166 -11.68 15.35 -22.77
CA LEU A 166 -10.63 14.97 -21.78
C LEU A 166 -9.36 15.85 -21.83
N GLU A 167 -9.49 17.16 -22.08
CA GLU A 167 -8.31 18.04 -22.16
C GLU A 167 -8.06 18.97 -20.95
N GLU A 168 -9.00 19.12 -20.00
CA GLU A 168 -8.84 20.14 -18.93
C GLU A 168 -8.22 19.68 -17.59
N ASN A 169 -7.92 18.38 -17.38
CA ASN A 169 -7.48 17.88 -16.05
C ASN A 169 -6.05 17.30 -16.00
N LYS A 170 -5.08 17.86 -16.75
CA LYS A 170 -3.70 17.32 -16.77
C LYS A 170 -2.78 17.83 -15.65
N GLU A 171 -3.04 19.00 -15.05
CA GLU A 171 -2.03 19.70 -14.24
C GLU A 171 -1.89 19.23 -12.77
N ASN A 172 -2.81 18.41 -12.24
CA ASN A 172 -2.74 17.93 -10.85
C ASN A 172 -2.76 16.40 -10.70
N LYS A 173 -2.34 15.66 -11.75
CA LYS A 173 -2.36 14.20 -11.70
C LYS A 173 -1.20 13.68 -10.84
N VAL A 174 -1.50 13.30 -9.60
CA VAL A 174 -0.56 12.57 -8.73
C VAL A 174 -0.11 11.29 -9.44
N ILE A 175 1.20 11.15 -9.61
CA ILE A 175 1.80 10.00 -10.29
C ILE A 175 2.14 8.93 -9.24
N VAL A 176 1.60 7.73 -9.43
CA VAL A 176 1.97 6.54 -8.65
C VAL A 176 2.70 5.54 -9.55
N TYR A 177 3.97 5.33 -9.25
CA TYR A 177 4.88 4.41 -9.92
C TYR A 177 4.78 2.99 -9.34
N LYS A 178 5.25 1.99 -10.09
CA LYS A 178 5.25 0.57 -9.68
C LYS A 178 6.65 -0.02 -9.68
N GLU A 179 6.76 -1.33 -9.46
CA GLU A 179 8.02 -2.06 -9.26
C GLU A 179 9.02 -1.84 -10.40
N LEU A 180 8.54 -1.85 -11.64
CA LEU A 180 9.40 -1.75 -12.83
C LEU A 180 9.85 -0.31 -13.10
N ASP A 181 9.11 0.68 -12.59
CA ASP A 181 9.52 2.07 -12.58
C ASP A 181 10.61 2.32 -11.51
N PHE A 182 10.61 1.52 -10.44
CA PHE A 182 11.55 1.64 -9.32
C PHE A 182 12.94 1.04 -9.65
N VAL A 183 13.01 -0.27 -9.95
CA VAL A 183 14.27 -0.97 -10.32
C VAL A 183 14.20 -1.46 -11.75
N ARG A 184 15.19 -1.10 -12.56
CA ARG A 184 15.33 -1.68 -13.89
C ARG A 184 16.03 -3.04 -13.84
N PHE A 185 15.43 -4.02 -14.49
CA PHE A 185 16.13 -5.19 -15.01
C PHE A 185 16.32 -5.07 -16.52
N LYS A 186 17.54 -5.41 -16.98
CA LYS A 186 18.07 -5.29 -18.35
C LYS A 186 17.10 -5.68 -19.48
N VAL A 187 16.35 -4.73 -20.03
CA VAL A 187 16.02 -4.65 -21.47
C VAL A 187 15.93 -3.15 -21.81
N GLU A 188 16.63 -2.71 -22.86
CA GLU A 188 16.56 -1.38 -23.56
C GLU A 188 16.66 -0.08 -22.74
N GLU A 189 17.84 0.56 -22.83
CA GLU A 189 18.35 1.89 -22.43
C GLU A 189 17.74 2.77 -21.31
N ARG A 190 16.57 2.50 -20.72
CA ARG A 190 15.96 3.30 -19.65
C ARG A 190 16.32 2.81 -18.24
N LYS A 191 17.20 3.50 -17.51
CA LYS A 191 17.47 3.23 -16.07
C LYS A 191 16.21 3.54 -15.24
N GLY A 192 15.83 2.66 -14.32
CA GLY A 192 14.72 2.88 -13.36
C GLY A 192 15.03 4.05 -12.44
N LYS A 193 14.05 4.55 -11.68
CA LYS A 193 14.25 5.77 -10.86
C LYS A 193 15.28 5.57 -9.73
N PHE A 194 15.28 4.39 -9.11
CA PHE A 194 16.15 4.03 -7.98
C PHE A 194 16.85 2.69 -8.26
N PRO A 195 17.73 2.60 -9.27
CA PRO A 195 18.26 1.32 -9.75
C PRO A 195 19.17 0.61 -8.74
N ASN A 196 19.75 1.35 -7.79
CA ASN A 196 20.58 0.83 -6.71
C ASN A 196 19.81 0.66 -5.38
N GLY A 197 18.49 0.88 -5.40
CA GLY A 197 17.66 0.92 -4.20
C GLY A 197 17.88 2.17 -3.35
N ILE A 198 17.26 2.17 -2.18
CA ILE A 198 17.31 3.21 -1.16
C ILE A 198 18.22 2.74 -0.04
N LEU A 199 19.27 3.49 0.21
CA LEU A 199 20.24 3.26 1.26
C LEU A 199 19.71 3.77 2.60
N LEU A 200 19.81 2.94 3.62
CA LEU A 200 19.39 3.21 4.98
C LEU A 200 20.54 2.89 5.94
N GLU A 201 20.65 3.70 6.98
CA GLU A 201 21.46 3.38 8.15
C GLU A 201 20.97 2.08 8.79
N SER A 202 21.89 1.27 9.32
CA SER A 202 21.62 -0.05 9.92
C SER A 202 20.49 -0.04 10.95
N LYS A 203 20.37 1.02 11.75
CA LYS A 203 19.27 1.19 12.72
C LYS A 203 17.91 1.23 12.02
N HIS A 204 17.75 2.14 11.05
CA HIS A 204 16.49 2.33 10.33
C HIS A 204 16.16 1.15 9.41
N TYR A 205 17.17 0.56 8.76
CA TYR A 205 17.00 -0.64 7.94
C TYR A 205 16.44 -1.82 8.75
N LYS A 206 17.01 -2.09 9.93
CA LYS A 206 16.52 -3.14 10.82
C LYS A 206 15.11 -2.86 11.30
N GLU A 207 14.85 -1.64 11.78
CA GLU A 207 13.52 -1.24 12.25
C GLU A 207 12.45 -1.45 11.16
N ILE A 208 12.70 -0.95 9.94
CA ILE A 208 11.74 -1.07 8.82
C ILE A 208 11.54 -2.54 8.43
N THR A 209 12.62 -3.30 8.26
CA THR A 209 12.52 -4.70 7.79
C THR A 209 11.90 -5.63 8.82
N GLU A 210 12.19 -5.44 10.11
CA GLU A 210 11.58 -6.20 11.20
C GLU A 210 10.09 -5.86 11.36
N THR A 211 9.74 -4.58 11.28
CA THR A 211 8.34 -4.12 11.34
C THR A 211 7.53 -4.68 10.16
N LEU A 212 8.04 -4.56 8.93
CA LEU A 212 7.39 -5.12 7.74
C LEU A 212 7.26 -6.64 7.81
N LYS A 213 8.27 -7.35 8.32
CA LYS A 213 8.20 -8.80 8.51
C LYS A 213 7.09 -9.16 9.50
N LYS A 214 6.98 -8.44 10.62
CA LYS A 214 5.93 -8.66 11.62
C LYS A 214 4.53 -8.36 11.06
N ASP A 215 4.35 -7.21 10.42
CA ASP A 215 3.07 -6.81 9.82
C ASP A 215 2.64 -7.78 8.71
N SER A 216 3.56 -8.18 7.84
CA SER A 216 3.27 -9.12 6.76
C SER A 216 2.99 -10.54 7.28
N SER A 217 3.65 -10.99 8.36
CA SER A 217 3.30 -12.26 9.04
C SER A 217 1.88 -12.22 9.58
N PHE A 218 1.49 -11.11 10.20
CA PHE A 218 0.10 -10.90 10.63
C PHE A 218 -0.84 -11.05 9.42
N LEU A 219 -0.61 -10.33 8.32
CA LEU A 219 -1.46 -10.42 7.12
C LEU A 219 -1.53 -11.84 6.55
N ALA A 220 -0.41 -12.57 6.52
CA ALA A 220 -0.35 -13.94 6.04
C ALA A 220 -1.21 -14.90 6.88
N ASN A 221 -1.16 -14.78 8.21
CA ASN A 221 -1.98 -15.57 9.13
C ASN A 221 -3.48 -15.38 8.89
N TYR A 222 -3.90 -14.17 8.48
CA TYR A 222 -5.29 -13.85 8.11
C TYR A 222 -5.62 -14.10 6.66
N LYS A 223 -4.72 -14.77 5.93
CA LYS A 223 -4.86 -15.08 4.51
C LYS A 223 -5.07 -13.82 3.67
N ILE A 224 -4.56 -12.67 4.11
CA ILE A 224 -4.62 -11.42 3.36
C ILE A 224 -3.48 -11.42 2.34
N VAL A 225 -3.79 -11.05 1.10
CA VAL A 225 -2.85 -10.99 -0.02
C VAL A 225 -3.08 -9.72 -0.82
N ASP A 226 -2.31 -9.51 -1.88
CA ASP A 226 -2.42 -8.35 -2.77
C ASP A 226 -2.17 -6.97 -2.12
N TYR A 227 -1.70 -6.93 -0.88
CA TYR A 227 -1.28 -5.69 -0.20
C TYR A 227 0.02 -5.13 -0.80
N SER A 228 0.16 -3.80 -0.78
CA SER A 228 1.37 -3.13 -1.27
C SER A 228 2.07 -2.35 -0.16
N LEU A 229 3.38 -2.20 -0.26
CA LEU A 229 4.11 -1.11 0.36
C LEU A 229 3.89 0.15 -0.48
N LEU A 230 3.26 1.17 0.10
CA LEU A 230 3.24 2.51 -0.44
C LEU A 230 4.46 3.27 0.10
N LEU A 231 5.30 3.73 -0.82
CA LEU A 231 6.55 4.42 -0.53
C LEU A 231 6.50 5.83 -1.11
N GLY A 232 6.47 6.83 -0.24
CA GLY A 232 6.65 8.24 -0.60
C GLY A 232 8.11 8.64 -0.45
N ILE A 233 8.63 9.45 -1.37
CA ILE A 233 10.01 9.94 -1.35
C ILE A 233 10.00 11.45 -1.54
N VAL A 234 10.75 12.14 -0.67
CA VAL A 234 11.07 13.56 -0.76
C VAL A 234 12.58 13.71 -0.85
N LYS A 235 13.06 14.49 -1.80
CA LYS A 235 14.47 14.88 -1.90
C LYS A 235 14.80 15.90 -0.83
N ASN A 236 15.92 15.69 -0.16
CA ASN A 236 16.43 16.59 0.86
C ASN A 236 17.74 17.23 0.38
N ASP A 237 17.62 18.25 -0.47
CA ASP A 237 18.74 18.92 -1.14
C ASP A 237 19.53 19.85 -0.19
N GLY A 238 20.08 19.29 0.89
CA GLY A 238 20.99 19.97 1.82
C GLY A 238 20.33 20.54 3.09
N GLY A 239 19.05 20.27 3.33
CA GLY A 239 18.37 20.62 4.57
C GLY A 239 18.65 19.63 5.71
N GLU A 240 18.53 20.08 6.96
CA GLU A 240 18.48 19.16 8.11
C GLU A 240 17.29 18.21 7.98
N TYR A 241 17.47 16.96 8.40
CA TYR A 241 16.38 15.99 8.43
C TYR A 241 15.27 16.48 9.36
N LYS A 242 14.06 16.56 8.82
CA LYS A 242 12.83 16.80 9.59
C LYS A 242 12.13 15.47 9.80
N ASP A 243 11.95 15.09 11.07
CA ASP A 243 11.15 13.92 11.41
C ASP A 243 9.66 14.26 11.33
N TYR A 244 8.97 13.63 10.38
CA TYR A 244 7.52 13.73 10.23
C TYR A 244 6.79 12.57 10.92
N THR A 245 7.53 11.70 11.62
CA THR A 245 6.99 10.56 12.33
C THR A 245 5.99 11.01 13.40
N ASN A 246 4.81 10.41 13.36
CA ASN A 246 3.79 10.59 14.37
C ASN A 246 3.05 9.25 14.60
N ALA A 247 1.88 9.32 15.24
CA ALA A 247 1.07 8.13 15.47
C ALA A 247 0.68 7.45 14.15
N GLN A 248 0.38 8.21 13.09
CA GLN A 248 -0.21 7.74 11.84
C GLN A 248 0.80 7.54 10.71
N ILE A 249 1.93 8.25 10.73
CA ILE A 249 2.90 8.30 9.63
C ILE A 249 4.28 8.04 10.18
N LYS A 250 5.08 7.26 9.45
CA LYS A 250 6.48 6.99 9.78
C LYS A 250 7.36 7.53 8.67
N SER A 251 8.33 8.36 9.02
CA SER A 251 9.33 8.88 8.09
C SER A 251 10.74 8.48 8.53
N TYR A 252 11.61 8.27 7.56
CA TYR A 252 13.00 7.88 7.83
C TYR A 252 13.97 8.67 6.96
N PRO A 253 15.14 9.04 7.50
CA PRO A 253 16.24 9.55 6.69
C PRO A 253 16.78 8.40 5.84
N ALA A 254 17.00 8.67 4.56
CA ALA A 254 17.53 7.70 3.62
C ALA A 254 18.44 8.38 2.60
N LYS A 255 19.11 7.59 1.78
CA LYS A 255 19.98 8.07 0.71
C LYS A 255 19.77 7.27 -0.56
N CYS A 256 20.20 7.80 -1.69
CA CYS A 256 20.34 7.01 -2.91
C CYS A 256 21.58 7.41 -3.71
N ARG A 257 22.04 6.50 -4.58
CA ARG A 257 23.18 6.70 -5.48
C ARG A 257 22.75 6.50 -6.93
N ASN A 258 23.19 7.39 -7.81
CA ASN A 258 22.90 7.33 -9.26
C ASN A 258 21.40 7.28 -9.58
N CYS A 259 20.61 8.07 -8.85
CA CYS A 259 19.18 8.27 -9.12
C CYS A 259 19.02 9.17 -10.35
N TYR A 260 18.05 8.87 -11.22
CA TYR A 260 17.91 9.31 -12.63
C TYR A 260 18.02 10.82 -12.90
N GLU A 261 17.94 11.67 -11.88
CA GLU A 261 18.00 13.13 -12.00
C GLU A 261 19.34 13.73 -11.55
N ILE A 262 20.27 12.89 -11.08
CA ILE A 262 21.58 13.33 -10.63
C ILE A 262 22.64 12.66 -11.50
N GLY A 263 23.57 13.46 -12.00
CA GLY A 263 24.74 12.98 -12.72
C GLY A 263 25.43 11.83 -11.98
N GLU A 264 26.05 10.94 -12.75
CA GLU A 264 26.70 9.73 -12.24
C GLU A 264 27.68 10.06 -11.09
N ASN A 265 27.69 9.23 -10.05
CA ASN A 265 28.53 9.29 -8.84
C ASN A 265 28.14 10.29 -7.73
N ARG A 266 26.88 10.74 -7.68
CA ARG A 266 26.41 11.58 -6.58
C ARG A 266 25.42 10.85 -5.67
N GLU A 267 25.58 11.09 -4.37
CA GLU A 267 24.66 10.64 -3.32
C GLU A 267 23.64 11.75 -3.03
N GLN A 268 22.37 11.40 -2.86
CA GLN A 268 21.31 12.33 -2.48
C GLN A 268 20.68 11.89 -1.17
N ASN A 269 20.47 12.85 -0.27
CA ASN A 269 19.69 12.64 0.94
C ASN A 269 18.20 12.66 0.59
N LEU A 270 17.46 11.75 1.20
CA LEU A 270 16.03 11.55 1.01
C LEU A 270 15.34 11.49 2.36
N ILE A 271 14.05 11.84 2.35
CA ILE A 271 13.11 11.49 3.41
C ILE A 271 12.11 10.52 2.80
N ILE A 272 12.01 9.33 3.37
CA ILE A 272 11.07 8.32 2.90
C ILE A 272 9.91 8.18 3.87
N PHE A 273 8.73 7.90 3.32
CA PHE A 273 7.49 7.63 4.03
C PHE A 273 7.02 6.24 3.64
N VAL A 274 6.74 5.39 4.63
CA VAL A 274 6.41 3.98 4.40
C VAL A 274 5.08 3.60 5.06
N GLY A 275 4.27 2.82 4.35
CA GLY A 275 3.02 2.26 4.87
C GLY A 275 2.51 1.12 4.02
N ILE A 276 1.86 0.13 4.63
CA ILE A 276 1.17 -0.94 3.93
C ILE A 276 -0.24 -0.47 3.57
N ILE A 277 -0.69 -0.76 2.36
CA ILE A 277 -2.04 -0.47 1.86
C ILE A 277 -2.75 -1.75 1.38
N ASP A 278 -4.07 -1.65 1.18
CA ASP A 278 -4.93 -2.71 0.63
C ASP A 278 -5.01 -3.99 1.47
N VAL A 279 -5.08 -3.84 2.79
CA VAL A 279 -5.07 -4.94 3.78
C VAL A 279 -6.41 -5.66 4.00
N LEU A 280 -7.43 -5.42 3.18
CA LEU A 280 -8.75 -6.06 3.33
C LEU A 280 -8.99 -7.19 2.31
N GLN A 281 -8.06 -7.42 1.38
CA GLN A 281 -8.22 -8.40 0.31
C GLN A 281 -7.82 -9.79 0.79
N SER A 282 -8.81 -10.63 1.08
CA SER A 282 -8.58 -12.00 1.51
C SER A 282 -8.39 -12.98 0.36
N PHE A 283 -7.55 -13.98 0.59
CA PHE A 283 -7.32 -15.12 -0.31
C PHE A 283 -8.49 -16.10 -0.19
N ASN A 284 -9.58 -15.75 -0.87
CA ASN A 284 -10.81 -16.54 -0.96
C ASN A 284 -10.83 -17.41 -2.23
N PHE A 285 -11.91 -18.17 -2.43
CA PHE A 285 -12.06 -19.04 -3.60
C PHE A 285 -11.92 -18.33 -4.95
N THR A 286 -12.35 -17.06 -5.08
CA THR A 286 -12.18 -16.34 -6.34
C THR A 286 -10.70 -16.05 -6.63
N LYS A 287 -9.92 -15.72 -5.59
CA LYS A 287 -8.46 -15.57 -5.70
C LYS A 287 -7.75 -16.90 -5.96
N ILE A 288 -8.23 -18.00 -5.37
CA ILE A 288 -7.73 -19.35 -5.66
C ILE A 288 -7.98 -19.70 -7.13
N LEU A 289 -9.15 -19.42 -7.68
CA LEU A 289 -9.45 -19.65 -9.10
C LEU A 289 -8.58 -18.77 -10.01
N GLU A 290 -8.40 -17.49 -9.66
CA GLU A 290 -7.49 -16.61 -10.41
C GLU A 290 -6.05 -17.16 -10.41
N PHE A 291 -5.59 -17.67 -9.27
CA PHE A 291 -4.28 -18.30 -9.13
C PHE A 291 -4.16 -19.56 -10.00
N LEU A 292 -5.12 -20.50 -9.88
CA LEU A 292 -5.15 -21.73 -10.66
C LEU A 292 -5.19 -21.44 -12.16
N TRP A 293 -6.01 -20.49 -12.59
CA TRP A 293 -6.08 -20.08 -14.00
C TRP A 293 -4.74 -19.56 -14.52
N LYS A 294 -4.05 -18.71 -13.75
CA LYS A 294 -2.71 -18.22 -14.12
C LYS A 294 -1.68 -19.35 -14.15
N ILE A 295 -1.72 -20.28 -13.21
CA ILE A 295 -0.80 -21.43 -13.23
C ILE A 295 -1.06 -22.34 -14.42
N THR A 296 -2.32 -22.67 -14.70
CA THR A 296 -2.67 -23.67 -15.72
C THR A 296 -2.52 -23.12 -17.13
N PHE A 297 -2.83 -21.85 -17.37
CA PHE A 297 -2.92 -21.31 -18.74
C PHE A 297 -1.84 -20.30 -19.07
N ILE A 298 -1.31 -19.56 -18.09
CA ILE A 298 -0.31 -18.52 -18.32
C ILE A 298 1.09 -19.11 -18.16
N PHE A 299 1.37 -19.80 -17.05
CA PHE A 299 2.72 -20.28 -16.71
C PHE A 299 3.37 -21.26 -17.72
N PRO A 300 2.64 -22.20 -18.36
CA PRO A 300 3.23 -23.12 -19.35
C PRO A 300 3.72 -22.39 -20.60
N ILE A 301 3.04 -21.30 -21.00
CA ILE A 301 3.46 -20.47 -22.12
C ILE A 301 4.83 -19.84 -21.82
N TYR A 302 5.05 -19.33 -20.61
CA TYR A 302 6.34 -18.73 -20.24
C TYR A 302 7.47 -19.75 -20.06
N LYS A 303 7.16 -21.02 -19.76
CA LYS A 303 8.17 -22.10 -19.76
C LYS A 303 8.57 -22.55 -21.16
N ALA A 304 7.67 -22.44 -22.14
CA ALA A 304 7.92 -22.82 -23.52
C ALA A 304 8.78 -21.80 -24.29
N PHE A 305 8.85 -20.55 -23.82
CA PHE A 305 9.79 -19.53 -24.32
C PHE A 305 10.96 -19.38 -23.35
N PRO A 306 12.23 -19.27 -23.82
CA PRO A 306 13.41 -19.11 -22.96
C PRO A 306 13.51 -17.68 -22.42
N ILE A 307 12.47 -17.23 -21.71
CA ILE A 307 12.45 -15.97 -20.98
C ILE A 307 12.86 -16.28 -19.55
N ASN A 308 13.77 -15.49 -18.98
CA ASN A 308 14.36 -15.72 -17.67
C ASN A 308 13.27 -15.76 -16.56
N ILE A 309 12.84 -16.97 -16.18
CA ILE A 309 11.63 -17.25 -15.36
C ILE A 309 11.66 -16.55 -14.00
N LYS A 310 12.85 -16.17 -13.48
CA LYS A 310 12.97 -15.38 -12.24
C LYS A 310 12.22 -14.03 -12.30
N GLN A 311 11.96 -13.50 -13.49
CA GLN A 311 11.25 -12.23 -13.70
C GLN A 311 9.73 -12.34 -13.79
N TYR A 312 9.12 -13.53 -13.67
CA TYR A 312 7.66 -13.66 -13.74
C TYR A 312 7.09 -14.24 -12.45
N GLN A 313 6.98 -13.39 -11.43
CA GLN A 313 6.25 -13.74 -10.21
C GLN A 313 4.78 -13.30 -10.36
N CYS A 314 3.88 -14.27 -10.33
CA CYS A 314 2.44 -14.05 -10.41
C CYS A 314 1.97 -13.14 -9.27
N SER A 315 1.14 -12.12 -9.53
CA SER A 315 0.69 -11.19 -8.49
C SER A 315 0.03 -11.91 -7.30
N ILE A 316 -0.74 -12.97 -7.59
CA ILE A 316 -1.50 -13.75 -6.61
C ILE A 316 -0.81 -15.09 -6.42
N ILE A 317 -0.45 -15.37 -5.17
CA ILE A 317 0.15 -16.61 -4.67
C ILE A 317 -0.39 -16.84 -3.24
N PRO A 318 -0.30 -18.08 -2.71
CA PRO A 318 -0.69 -18.37 -1.33
C PRO A 318 -0.11 -17.38 -0.30
N PRO A 319 -0.85 -17.06 0.78
CA PRO A 319 -0.47 -15.98 1.72
C PRO A 319 0.96 -16.02 2.24
N ASN A 320 1.44 -17.19 2.69
CA ASN A 320 2.82 -17.32 3.19
C ASN A 320 3.87 -17.07 2.09
N GLN A 321 3.62 -17.56 0.87
CA GLN A 321 4.50 -17.30 -0.27
C GLN A 321 4.47 -15.84 -0.70
N TYR A 322 3.28 -15.19 -0.61
CA TYR A 322 3.12 -13.76 -0.85
C TYR A 322 3.98 -12.96 0.12
N GLN A 323 3.89 -13.30 1.40
CA GLN A 323 4.64 -12.68 2.48
C GLN A 323 6.15 -12.80 2.29
N GLU A 324 6.65 -14.00 2.02
CA GLU A 324 8.09 -14.24 1.78
C GLU A 324 8.59 -13.40 0.62
N ARG A 325 7.89 -13.45 -0.52
CA ARG A 325 8.22 -12.63 -1.70
C ARG A 325 8.23 -11.14 -1.38
N PHE A 326 7.20 -10.64 -0.70
CA PHE A 326 7.06 -9.24 -0.35
C PHE A 326 8.25 -8.77 0.49
N ASN A 327 8.59 -9.53 1.55
CA ASN A 327 9.71 -9.22 2.42
C ASN A 327 11.05 -9.30 1.70
N ASP A 328 11.26 -10.35 0.90
CA ASP A 328 12.50 -10.54 0.14
C ASP A 328 12.70 -9.41 -0.87
N TYR A 329 11.66 -9.04 -1.62
CA TYR A 329 11.72 -7.94 -2.56
C TYR A 329 12.08 -6.62 -1.86
N ILE A 330 11.41 -6.30 -0.76
CA ILE A 330 11.68 -5.05 -0.05
C ILE A 330 13.08 -5.03 0.55
N LYS A 331 13.51 -6.12 1.19
CA LYS A 331 14.80 -6.25 1.85
C LYS A 331 15.98 -6.31 0.86
N THR A 332 15.76 -6.89 -0.32
CA THR A 332 16.86 -7.16 -1.27
C THR A 332 16.90 -6.19 -2.42
N ILE A 333 15.79 -5.57 -2.80
CA ILE A 333 15.68 -4.71 -3.99
C ILE A 333 15.43 -3.26 -3.59
N ILE A 334 14.44 -3.01 -2.71
CA ILE A 334 14.00 -1.65 -2.37
C ILE A 334 14.93 -0.98 -1.36
N PHE A 335 15.13 -1.59 -0.20
CA PHE A 335 15.96 -1.05 0.87
C PHE A 335 17.29 -1.76 0.96
N LYS A 336 18.35 -1.00 1.22
CA LYS A 336 19.73 -1.47 1.29
C LYS A 336 20.39 -0.93 2.55
N GLU A 337 21.09 -1.79 3.27
CA GLU A 337 21.87 -1.38 4.42
C GLU A 337 23.20 -0.76 3.98
N GLU A 338 23.47 0.47 4.39
CA GLU A 338 24.66 1.22 3.98
C GLU A 338 25.98 0.50 4.25
N GLU A 339 26.12 -0.12 5.42
CA GLU A 339 27.34 -0.81 5.82
C GLU A 339 27.66 -2.00 4.91
N ASN A 340 26.64 -2.75 4.52
CA ASN A 340 26.80 -3.91 3.64
C ASN A 340 27.18 -3.49 2.22
N GLU A 341 26.64 -2.38 1.72
CA GLU A 341 27.00 -1.86 0.41
C GLU A 341 28.41 -1.25 0.41
N LYS A 342 28.87 -0.63 1.51
CA LYS A 342 30.26 -0.18 1.65
C LYS A 342 31.26 -1.35 1.64
N LYS A 343 30.90 -2.51 2.22
CA LYS A 343 31.74 -3.72 2.21
C LYS A 343 31.87 -4.38 0.83
N LYS A 344 30.91 -4.19 -0.08
CA LYS A 344 30.97 -4.76 -1.44
C LYS A 344 31.86 -3.97 -2.41
N ILE A 345 32.18 -2.72 -2.08
CA ILE A 345 33.00 -1.83 -2.91
C ILE A 345 34.49 -1.92 -2.51
N LYS A 346 34.79 -2.44 -1.32
CA LYS A 346 36.14 -2.82 -0.89
C LYS A 346 36.42 -4.25 -1.30
#